data_AF-A0A316HNB3-F1
#
_entry.id   AF-A0A316HNB3-F1
#
_cell.length_a   1.000
_cell.length_b   1.000
_cell.length_c   1.000
_cell.angle_alpha   90.00
_cell.angle_beta   90.00
_cell.angle_gamma   90.00
#
_symmetry.space_group_name_H-M   'P 1'
#
loop_
_entity.id
_entity.type
_entity.pdbx_description
1 polymer ?
#
loop_
_entity_poly.entity_id
_entity_poly.type
_entity_poly.pdbx_seq_one_letter_code
_entity_poly.pdbx_strand_id
1 'polypeptide(L)'
;MEWTAGAVARMLGISPTTLRTWDRRYGLGPSTRHEGKHRRYSEDDVERLKRMVELTASGVAPASAAASLLPSGDLDFEAAADLLDAARMRRVAVGLIARHGVVHTWDAVLMPFLIALGDEISSTACGIEVEHVASSSISDAMRVSGVALGKPVVLLACAPDEQHSLPLDVLAAALAEQGCVSRNLGARVPATALVSAANRVQPRVVFVWAHVQAYAEQVPLAELSGVLVGGPGWDGVPLPDGVERVGTLSTAVETILNRI
;
A
#
# COMPACT_ATOMS: atom_id res chain seq x y z
N MET A 1 25.22 17.55 -14.34
CA MET A 1 26.14 17.33 -15.47
C MET A 1 25.61 16.16 -16.29
N GLU A 2 25.78 16.12 -17.63
CA GLU A 2 25.24 15.02 -18.46
C GLU A 2 26.32 14.27 -19.25
N TRP A 3 26.23 12.94 -19.30
CA TRP A 3 27.19 12.08 -19.98
C TRP A 3 26.60 11.32 -21.18
N THR A 4 27.44 11.01 -22.17
CA THR A 4 27.04 10.10 -23.25
C THR A 4 27.11 8.65 -22.80
N ALA A 5 26.33 7.76 -23.43
CA ALA A 5 26.40 6.31 -23.18
C ALA A 5 27.83 5.74 -23.25
N GLY A 6 28.64 6.23 -24.19
CA GLY A 6 30.04 5.79 -24.34
C GLY A 6 30.96 6.30 -23.23
N ALA A 7 30.72 7.50 -22.70
CA ALA A 7 31.45 8.03 -21.55
C ALA A 7 31.10 7.27 -20.27
N VAL A 8 29.81 6.99 -20.04
CA VAL A 8 29.35 6.21 -18.88
C VAL A 8 29.89 4.79 -18.91
N ALA A 9 29.80 4.09 -20.05
CA ALA A 9 30.35 2.74 -20.19
C ALA A 9 31.85 2.67 -19.83
N ARG A 10 32.62 3.67 -20.28
CA ARG A 10 34.05 3.77 -19.99
C ARG A 10 34.33 4.02 -18.50
N MET A 11 33.56 4.92 -17.89
CA MET A 11 33.68 5.24 -16.46
C MET A 11 33.39 4.03 -15.57
N LEU A 12 32.45 3.17 -15.98
CA LEU A 12 32.03 1.99 -15.23
C LEU A 12 32.82 0.72 -15.55
N GLY A 13 33.73 0.77 -16.54
CA GLY A 13 34.48 -0.41 -16.98
C GLY A 13 33.63 -1.49 -17.67
N ILE A 14 32.46 -1.14 -18.21
CA ILE A 14 31.56 -2.08 -18.90
C ILE A 14 31.46 -1.78 -20.40
N SER A 15 30.97 -2.75 -21.18
CA SER A 15 30.75 -2.52 -22.61
C SER A 15 29.51 -1.63 -22.86
N PRO A 16 29.51 -0.77 -23.90
CA PRO A 16 28.29 -0.04 -24.30
C PRO A 16 27.11 -0.97 -24.63
N THR A 17 27.39 -2.21 -25.05
CA THR A 17 26.37 -3.23 -25.32
C THR A 17 25.71 -3.75 -24.03
N THR A 18 26.49 -3.90 -22.95
CA THR A 18 25.98 -4.23 -21.60
C THR A 18 25.05 -3.14 -21.10
N LEU A 19 25.48 -1.87 -21.22
CA LEU A 19 24.68 -0.72 -20.83
C LEU A 19 23.34 -0.65 -21.60
N ARG A 20 23.37 -0.89 -22.92
CA ARG A 20 22.15 -0.99 -23.74
C ARG A 20 21.26 -2.16 -23.35
N THR A 21 21.86 -3.28 -22.95
CA THR A 21 21.11 -4.46 -22.51
C THR A 21 20.43 -4.21 -21.17
N TRP A 22 21.10 -3.52 -20.24
CA TRP A 22 20.50 -3.16 -18.96
C TRP A 22 19.38 -2.14 -19.09
N ASP A 23 19.53 -1.13 -19.95
CA ASP A 23 18.43 -0.23 -20.32
C ASP A 23 17.25 -1.01 -20.92
N ARG A 24 17.49 -1.82 -21.97
CA ARG A 24 16.41 -2.53 -22.67
C ARG A 24 15.72 -3.60 -21.80
N ARG A 25 16.49 -4.33 -21.00
CA ARG A 25 16.00 -5.52 -20.27
C ARG A 25 15.55 -5.20 -18.85
N TYR A 26 16.13 -4.18 -18.23
CA TYR A 26 15.90 -3.88 -16.82
C TYR A 26 15.53 -2.42 -16.57
N GLY A 27 15.38 -1.58 -17.61
CA GLY A 27 14.98 -0.18 -17.44
C GLY A 27 16.05 0.74 -16.85
N LEU A 28 17.31 0.28 -16.73
CA LEU A 28 18.44 1.09 -16.24
C LEU A 28 19.01 2.01 -17.34
N GLY A 29 18.12 2.76 -17.97
CA GLY A 29 18.43 3.78 -18.95
C GLY A 29 18.52 5.18 -18.33
N PRO A 30 18.77 6.20 -19.17
CA PRO A 30 18.75 7.59 -18.72
C PRO A 30 17.34 8.02 -18.25
N SER A 31 17.28 8.75 -17.13
CA SER A 31 16.02 9.19 -16.51
C SER A 31 15.31 10.32 -17.27
N THR A 32 16.06 11.19 -17.94
CA THR A 32 15.51 12.24 -18.81
C THR A 32 15.60 11.82 -20.28
N ARG A 33 14.44 11.73 -20.95
CA ARG A 33 14.38 11.55 -22.40
C ARG A 33 14.38 12.90 -23.09
N HIS A 34 15.55 13.38 -23.50
CA HIS A 34 15.64 14.53 -24.39
C HIS A 34 15.10 14.16 -25.78
N GLU A 35 14.42 15.10 -26.46
CA GLU A 35 13.88 14.96 -27.82
C GLU A 35 14.97 14.87 -28.92
N GLY A 36 16.00 14.06 -28.70
CA GLY A 36 17.14 13.87 -29.60
C GLY A 36 17.51 12.40 -29.77
N LYS A 37 18.18 12.09 -30.90
CA LYS A 37 18.63 10.73 -31.27
C LYS A 37 19.69 10.12 -30.33
N HIS A 38 20.16 10.85 -29.30
CA HIS A 38 21.29 10.42 -28.45
C HIS A 38 20.93 10.39 -26.97
N ARG A 39 21.26 9.28 -26.30
CA ARG A 39 21.04 9.02 -24.87
C ARG A 39 22.00 9.86 -24.01
N ARG A 40 21.45 10.64 -23.07
CA ARG A 40 22.18 11.46 -22.09
C ARG A 40 21.86 10.97 -20.68
N TYR A 41 22.88 10.64 -19.91
CA TYR A 41 22.74 10.13 -18.54
C TYR A 41 23.03 11.27 -17.56
N SER A 42 22.17 11.40 -16.55
CA SER A 42 22.35 12.28 -15.40
C SER A 42 23.32 11.67 -14.37
N GLU A 43 23.57 12.41 -13.29
CA GLU A 43 24.45 11.96 -12.21
C GLU A 43 23.82 10.81 -11.42
N ASP A 44 22.52 10.88 -11.17
CA ASP A 44 21.74 9.83 -10.53
C ASP A 44 21.67 8.56 -11.39
N ASP A 45 21.62 8.69 -12.72
CA ASP A 45 21.70 7.54 -13.62
C ASP A 45 23.05 6.83 -13.49
N VAL A 46 24.13 7.61 -13.43
CA VAL A 46 25.48 7.09 -13.28
C VAL A 46 25.65 6.38 -11.94
N GLU A 47 25.12 6.93 -10.86
CA GLU A 47 25.22 6.33 -9.53
C GLU A 47 24.49 4.99 -9.44
N ARG A 48 23.28 4.90 -10.00
CA ARG A 48 22.54 3.64 -10.12
C ARG A 48 23.31 2.59 -10.90
N LEU A 49 23.94 2.99 -12.00
CA LEU A 49 24.74 2.09 -12.82
C LEU A 49 26.04 1.64 -12.12
N LYS A 50 26.65 2.47 -11.27
CA LYS A 50 27.79 2.06 -10.41
C LYS A 50 27.37 0.96 -9.44
N ARG A 51 26.27 1.16 -8.71
CA ARG A 51 25.73 0.16 -7.79
C ARG A 51 25.34 -1.15 -8.51
N MET A 52 24.87 -1.06 -9.76
CA MET A 52 24.53 -2.23 -10.58
C MET A 52 25.77 -3.07 -10.88
N VAL A 53 26.89 -2.41 -11.20
CA VAL A 53 28.18 -3.07 -11.39
C VAL A 53 28.65 -3.72 -10.08
N GLU A 54 28.52 -3.02 -8.95
CA GLU A 54 28.93 -3.54 -7.63
C GLU A 54 28.13 -4.78 -7.21
N LEU A 55 26.80 -4.74 -7.33
CA LEU A 55 25.93 -5.87 -6.97
C LEU A 55 26.14 -7.09 -7.88
N THR A 56 26.33 -6.86 -9.17
CA THR A 56 26.61 -7.97 -10.09
C THR A 56 28.00 -8.56 -9.87
N ALA A 57 28.98 -7.74 -9.50
CA ALA A 57 30.31 -8.21 -9.11
C ALA A 57 30.32 -9.00 -7.79
N SER A 58 29.41 -8.69 -6.86
CA SER A 58 29.25 -9.44 -5.60
C SER A 58 28.42 -10.73 -5.74
N GLY A 59 28.01 -11.09 -6.96
CA GLY A 59 27.31 -12.34 -7.26
C GLY A 59 25.79 -12.25 -7.26
N VAL A 60 25.21 -11.05 -7.08
CA VAL A 60 23.76 -10.85 -7.21
C VAL A 60 23.36 -10.96 -8.68
N ALA A 61 22.30 -11.73 -8.97
CA ALA A 61 21.80 -11.88 -10.32
C ALA A 61 21.40 -10.50 -10.92
N PRO A 62 21.76 -10.18 -12.17
CA PRO A 62 21.51 -8.87 -12.77
C PRO A 62 20.05 -8.40 -12.71
N ALA A 63 19.08 -9.30 -12.80
CA ALA A 63 17.67 -8.94 -12.66
C ALA A 63 17.31 -8.46 -11.24
N SER A 64 17.86 -9.11 -10.21
CA SER A 64 17.64 -8.74 -8.81
C SER A 64 18.37 -7.45 -8.45
N ALA A 65 19.63 -7.30 -8.89
CA ALA A 65 20.39 -6.08 -8.72
C ALA A 65 19.69 -4.88 -9.38
N ALA A 66 19.24 -5.03 -10.63
CA ALA A 66 18.56 -3.95 -11.33
C ALA A 66 17.23 -3.57 -10.67
N ALA A 67 16.46 -4.55 -10.17
CA ALA A 67 15.23 -4.27 -9.43
C ALA A 67 15.48 -3.41 -8.18
N SER A 68 16.63 -3.54 -7.50
CA SER A 68 16.98 -2.69 -6.35
C SER A 68 17.52 -1.30 -6.70
N LEU A 69 17.76 -1.03 -7.98
CA LEU A 69 18.49 0.15 -8.45
C LEU A 69 17.72 0.99 -9.45
N LEU A 70 16.57 0.51 -9.92
CA LEU A 70 15.62 1.38 -10.60
C LEU A 70 15.30 2.55 -9.65
N PRO A 71 15.29 3.79 -10.17
CA PRO A 71 15.01 4.95 -9.35
C PRO A 71 13.61 4.77 -8.76
N SER A 72 13.44 5.19 -7.51
CA SER A 72 12.11 5.39 -6.93
C SER A 72 11.27 6.39 -7.75
N GLY A 73 11.80 7.06 -8.78
CA GLY A 73 11.05 7.96 -9.66
C GLY A 73 9.86 7.33 -10.38
N ASP A 74 9.81 6.01 -10.60
CA ASP A 74 8.58 5.31 -11.06
C ASP A 74 7.74 4.74 -9.91
N LEU A 75 8.28 4.73 -8.69
CA LEU A 75 7.65 4.35 -7.43
C LEU A 75 7.50 5.55 -6.48
N ASP A 76 7.38 6.75 -7.05
CA ASP A 76 7.26 8.00 -6.31
C ASP A 76 5.76 8.31 -6.20
N PHE A 77 5.21 7.97 -5.03
CA PHE A 77 3.78 8.13 -4.77
C PHE A 77 3.41 9.61 -4.63
N GLU A 78 4.29 10.41 -4.03
CA GLU A 78 4.12 11.85 -3.83
C GLU A 78 4.14 12.59 -5.16
N ALA A 79 5.13 12.37 -6.01
CA ALA A 79 5.18 13.00 -7.33
C ALA A 79 4.02 12.59 -8.25
N ALA A 80 3.44 11.40 -8.05
CA ALA A 80 2.23 10.99 -8.74
C ALA A 80 0.98 11.69 -8.18
N ALA A 81 0.94 11.94 -6.87
CA ALA A 81 -0.12 12.68 -6.20
C ALA A 81 -0.15 14.15 -6.60
N ASP A 82 1.02 14.81 -6.67
CA ASP A 82 1.17 16.22 -7.11
C ASP A 82 0.59 16.46 -8.51
N LEU A 83 0.60 15.43 -9.35
CA LEU A 83 0.08 15.45 -10.72
C LEU A 83 -1.35 14.91 -10.84
N LEU A 84 -1.97 14.49 -9.73
CA LEU A 84 -3.25 13.78 -9.69
C LEU A 84 -3.31 12.57 -10.65
N ASP A 85 -2.16 11.91 -10.88
CA ASP A 85 -2.06 10.75 -11.76
C ASP A 85 -2.47 9.47 -11.01
N ALA A 86 -3.78 9.28 -10.86
CA ALA A 86 -4.38 8.12 -10.20
C ALA A 86 -3.83 6.78 -10.74
N ALA A 87 -3.59 6.71 -12.06
CA ALA A 87 -3.07 5.50 -12.69
C ALA A 87 -1.62 5.23 -12.26
N ARG A 88 -0.78 6.26 -12.15
CA ARG A 88 0.59 6.14 -11.65
C ARG A 88 0.61 5.86 -10.16
N MET A 89 -0.19 6.53 -9.34
CA MET A 89 -0.31 6.25 -7.89
C MET A 89 -0.66 4.78 -7.64
N ARG A 90 -1.65 4.25 -8.38
CA ARG A 90 -2.00 2.82 -8.29
C ARG A 90 -0.84 1.91 -8.71
N ARG A 91 -0.17 2.20 -9.82
CA ARG A 91 0.99 1.41 -10.29
C ARG A 91 2.13 1.42 -9.27
N VAL A 92 2.42 2.57 -8.69
CA VAL A 92 3.43 2.75 -7.62
C VAL A 92 3.06 1.89 -6.42
N ALA A 93 1.84 2.03 -5.90
CA ALA A 93 1.39 1.28 -4.73
C ALA A 93 1.44 -0.24 -4.97
N VAL A 94 0.96 -0.73 -6.13
CA VAL A 94 1.05 -2.15 -6.50
C VAL A 94 2.52 -2.62 -6.57
N GLY A 95 3.40 -1.81 -7.16
CA GLY A 95 4.83 -2.12 -7.26
C GLY A 95 5.52 -2.21 -5.89
N LEU A 96 5.18 -1.30 -4.98
CA LEU A 96 5.68 -1.31 -3.60
C LEU A 96 5.16 -2.53 -2.83
N ILE A 97 3.86 -2.83 -2.90
CA ILE A 97 3.25 -4.00 -2.25
C ILE A 97 3.90 -5.29 -2.76
N ALA A 98 4.05 -5.45 -4.09
CA ALA A 98 4.66 -6.64 -4.66
C ALA A 98 6.13 -6.85 -4.22
N ARG A 99 6.83 -5.77 -3.87
CA ARG A 99 8.24 -5.80 -3.48
C ARG A 99 8.45 -5.96 -1.98
N HIS A 100 7.61 -5.33 -1.16
CA HIS A 100 7.83 -5.19 0.28
C HIS A 100 6.72 -5.80 1.14
N GLY A 101 5.62 -6.24 0.52
CA GLY A 101 4.42 -6.69 1.19
C GLY A 101 3.50 -5.54 1.58
N VAL A 102 2.24 -5.88 1.89
CA VAL A 102 1.19 -4.90 2.22
C VAL A 102 1.53 -4.11 3.47
N VAL A 103 1.87 -4.79 4.57
CA VAL A 103 2.06 -4.15 5.89
C VAL A 103 3.20 -3.13 5.85
N HIS A 104 4.36 -3.52 5.31
CA HIS A 104 5.50 -2.60 5.20
C HIS A 104 5.19 -1.40 4.31
N THR A 105 4.55 -1.63 3.15
CA THR A 105 4.21 -0.54 2.22
C THR A 105 3.23 0.46 2.85
N TRP A 106 2.25 -0.04 3.60
CA TRP A 106 1.30 0.79 4.31
C TRP A 106 1.97 1.64 5.38
N ASP A 107 2.74 1.02 6.28
CA ASP A 107 3.33 1.71 7.44
C ASP A 107 4.48 2.66 7.05
N ALA A 108 5.29 2.29 6.04
CA ALA A 108 6.49 3.05 5.68
C ALA A 108 6.26 4.12 4.61
N VAL A 109 5.18 4.02 3.81
CA VAL A 109 4.95 4.91 2.66
C VAL A 109 3.56 5.51 2.66
N LEU A 110 2.52 4.70 2.60
CA LEU A 110 1.16 5.19 2.32
C LEU A 110 0.53 5.90 3.52
N MET A 111 0.70 5.37 4.74
CA MET A 111 0.17 6.00 5.95
C MET A 111 0.88 7.33 6.25
N PRO A 112 2.23 7.44 6.24
CA PRO A 112 2.92 8.72 6.39
C PRO A 112 2.46 9.78 5.39
N PHE A 113 2.29 9.39 4.11
CA PHE A 113 1.77 10.28 3.07
C PHE A 113 0.36 10.80 3.41
N LEU A 114 -0.57 9.91 3.79
CA LEU A 114 -1.95 10.30 4.14
C LEU A 114 -2.01 11.19 5.39
N ILE A 115 -1.14 10.97 6.37
CA ILE A 115 -1.04 11.82 7.57
C ILE A 115 -0.57 13.23 7.16
N ALA A 116 0.52 13.32 6.39
CA ALA A 116 1.03 14.61 5.92
C ALA A 116 -0.02 15.39 5.11
N LEU A 117 -0.75 14.69 4.23
CA LEU A 117 -1.83 15.28 3.45
C LEU A 117 -2.99 15.75 4.33
N GLY A 118 -3.37 14.99 5.36
CA GLY A 118 -4.41 15.37 6.32
C GLY A 118 -4.02 16.61 7.14
N ASP A 119 -2.76 16.69 7.56
CA ASP A 119 -2.21 17.86 8.28
C ASP A 119 -2.20 19.12 7.38
N GLU A 120 -1.86 18.96 6.10
CA GLU A 120 -1.90 20.04 5.12
C GLU A 120 -3.33 20.52 4.85
N ILE A 121 -4.28 19.61 4.63
CA ILE A 121 -5.70 19.96 4.44
C ILE A 121 -6.24 20.69 5.66
N SER A 122 -5.91 20.22 6.87
CA SER A 122 -6.38 20.83 8.11
C SER A 122 -5.82 22.24 8.32
N SER A 123 -4.62 22.52 7.82
CA SER A 123 -3.95 23.82 7.98
C SER A 123 -4.21 24.81 6.84
N THR A 124 -4.42 24.34 5.61
CA THR A 124 -4.51 25.18 4.40
C THR A 124 -5.87 25.13 3.70
N ALA A 125 -6.71 24.14 4.01
CA ALA A 125 -7.92 23.79 3.26
C ALA A 125 -7.68 23.46 1.76
N CYS A 126 -6.43 23.15 1.38
CA CYS A 126 -6.02 22.70 0.05
C CYS A 126 -5.72 21.18 0.07
N GLY A 127 -5.82 20.49 -1.07
CA GLY A 127 -5.41 19.08 -1.18
C GLY A 127 -6.54 18.05 -1.01
N ILE A 128 -7.80 18.48 -0.91
CA ILE A 128 -8.96 17.55 -0.82
C ILE A 128 -9.05 16.69 -2.08
N GLU A 129 -8.79 17.26 -3.24
CA GLU A 129 -8.71 16.55 -4.52
C GLU A 129 -7.61 15.49 -4.52
N VAL A 130 -6.46 15.78 -3.90
CA VAL A 130 -5.35 14.83 -3.76
C VAL A 130 -5.74 13.70 -2.81
N GLU A 131 -6.43 13.99 -1.71
CA GLU A 131 -6.90 12.98 -0.75
C GLU A 131 -7.82 11.97 -1.43
N HIS A 132 -8.83 12.47 -2.16
CA HIS A 132 -9.78 11.59 -2.86
C HIS A 132 -9.09 10.70 -3.89
N VAL A 133 -8.16 11.27 -4.67
CA VAL A 133 -7.40 10.51 -5.68
C VAL A 133 -6.45 9.51 -5.02
N ALA A 134 -5.80 9.88 -3.91
CA ALA A 134 -4.90 9.01 -3.17
C ALA A 134 -5.64 7.83 -2.54
N SER A 135 -6.67 8.10 -1.75
CA SER A 135 -7.46 7.08 -1.06
C SER A 135 -8.06 6.08 -2.04
N SER A 136 -8.63 6.55 -3.16
CA SER A 136 -9.16 5.66 -4.21
C SER A 136 -8.07 4.82 -4.90
N SER A 137 -6.93 5.44 -5.24
CA SER A 137 -5.81 4.74 -5.90
C SER A 137 -5.18 3.67 -5.00
N ILE A 138 -5.09 3.93 -3.69
CA ILE A 138 -4.59 2.96 -2.71
C ILE A 138 -5.59 1.81 -2.55
N SER A 139 -6.89 2.11 -2.38
CA SER A 139 -7.92 1.08 -2.30
C SER A 139 -7.90 0.15 -3.52
N ASP A 140 -7.77 0.72 -4.73
CA ASP A 140 -7.65 -0.08 -5.96
C ASP A 140 -6.39 -0.96 -5.96
N ALA A 141 -5.25 -0.43 -5.50
CA ALA A 141 -4.01 -1.19 -5.38
C ALA A 141 -4.14 -2.35 -4.39
N MET A 142 -4.80 -2.13 -3.24
CA MET A 142 -5.05 -3.16 -2.23
C MET A 142 -5.94 -4.28 -2.78
N ARG A 143 -7.03 -3.92 -3.49
CA ARG A 143 -7.96 -4.89 -4.08
C ARG A 143 -7.32 -5.81 -5.13
N VAL A 144 -6.28 -5.36 -5.84
CA VAL A 144 -5.60 -6.18 -6.86
C VAL A 144 -4.37 -6.92 -6.33
N SER A 145 -3.85 -6.57 -5.16
CA SER A 145 -2.60 -7.12 -4.62
C SER A 145 -2.75 -8.50 -3.97
N GLY A 146 -3.97 -9.02 -3.81
CA GLY A 146 -4.19 -10.39 -3.36
C GLY A 146 -5.66 -10.79 -3.32
N VAL A 147 -5.96 -12.03 -3.72
CA VAL A 147 -7.27 -12.65 -3.56
C VAL A 147 -7.07 -14.02 -2.92
N ALA A 148 -7.52 -14.18 -1.68
CA ALA A 148 -7.58 -15.50 -1.05
C ALA A 148 -8.87 -16.21 -1.49
N LEU A 149 -8.74 -17.47 -1.93
CA LEU A 149 -9.85 -18.29 -2.39
C LEU A 149 -10.34 -19.21 -1.27
N GLY A 150 -11.66 -19.29 -1.06
CA GLY A 150 -12.26 -20.21 -0.10
C GLY A 150 -13.44 -19.62 0.66
N LYS A 151 -13.84 -20.28 1.75
CA LYS A 151 -14.87 -19.76 2.65
C LYS A 151 -14.26 -18.64 3.51
N PRO A 152 -14.87 -17.44 3.56
CA PRO A 152 -14.37 -16.37 4.41
C PRO A 152 -14.46 -16.76 5.87
N VAL A 153 -13.33 -16.65 6.57
CA VAL A 153 -13.20 -16.88 8.02
C VAL A 153 -13.17 -15.56 8.81
N VAL A 154 -13.01 -14.44 8.10
CA VAL A 154 -13.04 -13.09 8.67
C VAL A 154 -14.12 -12.26 7.97
N LEU A 155 -14.90 -11.50 8.75
CA LEU A 155 -15.82 -10.48 8.25
C LEU A 155 -15.29 -9.09 8.61
N LEU A 156 -15.18 -8.20 7.64
CA LEU A 156 -14.70 -6.82 7.81
C LEU A 156 -15.85 -5.85 7.53
N ALA A 157 -16.05 -4.85 8.38
CA ALA A 157 -17.09 -3.84 8.20
C ALA A 157 -16.70 -2.50 8.83
N CYS A 158 -17.16 -1.40 8.22
CA CYS A 158 -17.16 -0.11 8.89
C CYS A 158 -18.39 -0.03 9.80
N ALA A 159 -18.29 0.76 10.88
CA ALA A 159 -19.41 1.10 11.74
C ALA A 159 -20.55 1.80 10.96
N PRO A 160 -21.76 1.92 11.54
CA PRO A 160 -22.84 2.70 10.96
C PRO A 160 -22.38 4.14 10.63
N ASP A 161 -22.78 4.63 9.46
CA ASP A 161 -22.42 5.97 8.92
C ASP A 161 -20.93 6.25 8.67
N GLU A 162 -20.02 5.35 9.03
CA GLU A 162 -18.60 5.45 8.75
C GLU A 162 -18.29 5.27 7.26
N GLN A 163 -17.63 6.26 6.64
CA GLN A 163 -17.30 6.24 5.21
C GLN A 163 -15.82 5.91 4.93
N HIS A 164 -14.93 6.04 5.92
CA HIS A 164 -13.50 5.79 5.78
C HIS A 164 -13.22 4.27 5.72
N SER A 165 -13.39 3.70 4.53
CA SER A 165 -13.28 2.25 4.28
C SER A 165 -11.90 1.77 3.84
N LEU A 166 -10.98 2.69 3.52
CA LEU A 166 -9.60 2.38 3.14
C LEU A 166 -8.89 1.41 4.13
N PRO A 167 -8.98 1.59 5.47
CA PRO A 167 -8.36 0.67 6.42
C PRO A 167 -8.83 -0.79 6.28
N LEU A 168 -10.08 -1.01 5.84
CA LEU A 168 -10.59 -2.36 5.59
C LEU A 168 -9.98 -2.98 4.34
N ASP A 169 -9.74 -2.19 3.29
CA ASP A 169 -9.09 -2.67 2.08
C ASP A 169 -7.65 -3.06 2.34
N VAL A 170 -6.94 -2.26 3.13
CA VAL A 170 -5.58 -2.53 3.58
C VAL A 170 -5.53 -3.82 4.41
N LEU A 171 -6.41 -3.96 5.40
CA LEU A 171 -6.49 -5.17 6.22
C LEU A 171 -6.87 -6.40 5.39
N ALA A 172 -7.81 -6.27 4.46
CA ALA A 172 -8.21 -7.36 3.57
C ALA A 172 -7.02 -7.83 2.70
N ALA A 173 -6.25 -6.90 2.14
CA ALA A 173 -5.07 -7.21 1.34
C ALA A 173 -3.98 -7.89 2.18
N ALA A 174 -3.72 -7.40 3.39
CA ALA A 174 -2.72 -7.99 4.29
C ALA A 174 -3.11 -9.42 4.72
N LEU A 175 -4.39 -9.67 5.00
CA LEU A 175 -4.89 -11.01 5.29
C LEU A 175 -4.79 -11.93 4.06
N ALA A 176 -5.11 -11.41 2.87
CA ALA A 176 -5.02 -12.17 1.64
C ALA A 176 -3.58 -12.59 1.30
N GLU A 177 -2.59 -11.74 1.58
CA GLU A 177 -1.15 -12.05 1.45
C GLU A 177 -0.75 -13.26 2.31
N GLN A 178 -1.41 -13.44 3.45
CA GLN A 178 -1.21 -14.57 4.37
C GLN A 178 -2.14 -15.77 4.06
N GLY A 179 -2.85 -15.74 2.93
CA GLY A 179 -3.79 -16.81 2.53
C GLY A 179 -5.10 -16.83 3.33
N CYS A 180 -5.36 -15.82 4.15
CA CYS A 180 -6.58 -15.72 4.96
C CYS A 180 -7.72 -15.09 4.15
N VAL A 181 -8.82 -15.84 3.99
CA VAL A 181 -10.00 -15.36 3.26
C VAL A 181 -10.86 -14.47 4.14
N SER A 182 -11.00 -13.20 3.73
CA SER A 182 -11.87 -12.22 4.38
C SER A 182 -13.04 -11.82 3.47
N ARG A 183 -14.16 -11.39 4.08
CA ARG A 183 -15.30 -10.77 3.40
C ARG A 183 -15.43 -9.34 3.88
N ASN A 184 -15.15 -8.39 3.00
CA ASN A 184 -15.33 -6.97 3.28
C ASN A 184 -16.74 -6.50 2.88
N LEU A 185 -17.49 -5.95 3.84
CA LEU A 185 -18.82 -5.35 3.64
C LEU A 185 -18.76 -3.88 3.22
N GLY A 186 -17.61 -3.23 3.39
CA GLY A 186 -17.37 -1.84 3.03
C GLY A 186 -17.82 -0.83 4.08
N ALA A 187 -18.04 0.40 3.60
CA ALA A 187 -18.47 1.55 4.37
C ALA A 187 -19.93 1.46 4.82
N ARG A 188 -20.26 2.21 5.88
CA ARG A 188 -21.63 2.56 6.30
C ARG A 188 -22.53 1.33 6.43
N VAL A 189 -22.06 0.32 7.17
CA VAL A 189 -22.82 -0.92 7.36
C VAL A 189 -23.81 -0.71 8.51
N PRO A 190 -25.14 -0.79 8.26
CA PRO A 190 -26.12 -0.70 9.34
C PRO A 190 -25.96 -1.82 10.37
N ALA A 191 -26.23 -1.53 11.64
CA ALA A 191 -26.09 -2.48 12.75
C ALA A 191 -26.79 -3.83 12.48
N THR A 192 -28.02 -3.80 12.01
CA THR A 192 -28.81 -5.00 11.68
C THR A 192 -28.24 -5.78 10.49
N ALA A 193 -27.65 -5.09 9.52
CA ALA A 193 -27.01 -5.71 8.37
C ALA A 193 -25.70 -6.42 8.78
N LEU A 194 -24.94 -5.84 9.71
CA LEU A 194 -23.73 -6.46 10.26
C LEU A 194 -24.06 -7.77 10.98
N VAL A 195 -25.07 -7.77 11.87
CA VAL A 195 -25.52 -8.99 12.58
C VAL A 195 -26.03 -10.04 11.59
N SER A 196 -26.84 -9.64 10.60
CA SER A 196 -27.33 -10.53 9.55
C SER A 196 -26.19 -11.17 8.75
N ALA A 197 -25.17 -10.38 8.37
CA ALA A 197 -24.00 -10.86 7.66
C ALA A 197 -23.16 -11.83 8.52
N ALA A 198 -22.94 -11.51 9.79
CA ALA A 198 -22.22 -12.38 10.73
C ALA A 198 -22.92 -13.73 10.89
N ASN A 199 -24.24 -13.74 11.05
CA ASN A 199 -25.03 -14.97 11.15
C ASN A 199 -24.99 -15.82 9.87
N ARG A 200 -24.95 -15.19 8.69
CA ARG A 200 -24.92 -15.89 7.40
C ARG A 200 -23.53 -16.42 7.04
N VAL A 201 -22.48 -15.64 7.29
CA VAL A 201 -21.10 -16.00 6.97
C VAL A 201 -20.55 -16.97 8.00
N GLN A 202 -20.96 -16.83 9.27
CA GLN A 202 -20.41 -17.51 10.44
C GLN A 202 -18.88 -17.40 10.47
N PRO A 203 -18.32 -16.17 10.48
CA PRO A 203 -16.89 -15.97 10.54
C PRO A 203 -16.34 -16.36 11.92
N ARG A 204 -15.04 -16.66 12.00
CA ARG A 204 -14.33 -16.81 13.27
C ARG A 204 -14.03 -15.46 13.91
N VAL A 205 -13.80 -14.44 13.07
CA VAL A 205 -13.50 -13.08 13.52
C VAL A 205 -14.36 -12.06 12.79
N VAL A 206 -14.93 -11.11 13.53
CA VAL A 206 -15.58 -9.91 12.98
C VAL A 206 -14.72 -8.71 13.34
N PHE A 207 -14.18 -8.01 12.34
CA PHE A 207 -13.44 -6.77 12.54
C PHE A 207 -14.31 -5.57 12.17
N VAL A 208 -14.43 -4.61 13.10
CA VAL A 208 -15.20 -3.38 12.90
C VAL A 208 -14.31 -2.14 12.98
N TRP A 209 -14.31 -1.35 11.90
CA TRP A 209 -13.60 -0.07 11.84
C TRP A 209 -14.51 1.11 12.20
N ALA A 210 -14.04 2.02 13.05
CA ALA A 210 -14.66 3.31 13.26
C ALA A 210 -13.60 4.42 13.41
N HIS A 211 -13.78 5.50 12.67
CA HIS A 211 -12.97 6.71 12.76
C HIS A 211 -13.60 7.72 13.74
N VAL A 212 -14.93 7.73 13.87
CA VAL A 212 -15.67 8.63 14.76
C VAL A 212 -16.36 7.86 15.90
N GLN A 213 -16.27 8.40 17.12
CA GLN A 213 -16.84 7.74 18.32
C GLN A 213 -18.35 7.53 18.23
N ALA A 214 -19.11 8.52 17.77
CA ALA A 214 -20.56 8.42 17.62
C ALA A 214 -20.99 7.29 16.66
N TYR A 215 -20.12 6.84 15.76
CA TYR A 215 -20.39 5.72 14.85
C TYR A 215 -20.03 4.39 15.53
N ALA A 216 -18.93 4.34 16.27
CA ALA A 216 -18.53 3.17 17.06
C ALA A 216 -19.61 2.75 18.06
N GLU A 217 -20.22 3.70 18.76
CA GLU A 217 -21.27 3.45 19.76
C GLU A 217 -22.56 2.82 19.18
N GLN A 218 -22.76 2.90 17.86
CA GLN A 218 -23.92 2.31 17.17
C GLN A 218 -23.73 0.83 16.82
N VAL A 219 -22.53 0.29 17.01
CA VAL A 219 -22.21 -1.10 16.65
C VAL A 219 -22.75 -2.06 17.73
N PRO A 220 -23.54 -3.08 17.37
CA PRO A 220 -24.15 -4.00 18.32
C PRO A 220 -23.15 -5.07 18.79
N LEU A 221 -22.10 -4.67 19.51
CA LEU A 221 -21.01 -5.56 19.92
C LEU A 221 -21.48 -6.80 20.71
N ALA A 222 -22.50 -6.65 21.54
CA ALA A 222 -23.05 -7.74 22.37
C ALA A 222 -23.76 -8.84 21.55
N GLU A 223 -24.13 -8.56 20.31
CA GLU A 223 -24.80 -9.52 19.41
C GLU A 223 -23.81 -10.25 18.50
N LEU A 224 -22.53 -9.91 18.58
CA LEU A 224 -21.47 -10.45 17.74
C LEU A 224 -20.54 -11.34 18.56
N SER A 225 -19.86 -12.27 17.88
CA SER A 225 -18.88 -13.18 18.49
C SER A 225 -17.53 -13.04 17.79
N GLY A 226 -16.44 -13.21 18.55
CA GLY A 226 -15.07 -13.11 18.01
C GLY A 226 -14.73 -11.72 17.49
N VAL A 227 -15.16 -10.67 18.20
CA VAL A 227 -15.06 -9.29 17.70
C VAL A 227 -13.66 -8.71 17.95
N LEU A 228 -13.14 -8.03 16.94
CA LEU A 228 -12.03 -7.11 17.01
C LEU A 228 -12.48 -5.73 16.55
N VAL A 229 -12.02 -4.68 17.22
CA VAL A 229 -12.32 -3.30 16.86
C VAL A 229 -11.04 -2.52 16.56
N GLY A 230 -11.10 -1.63 15.58
CA GLY A 230 -9.96 -0.80 15.18
C GLY A 230 -10.36 0.61 14.77
N GLY A 231 -9.44 1.54 14.97
CA GLY A 231 -9.62 2.95 14.63
C GLY A 231 -9.80 3.87 15.85
N PRO A 232 -9.64 5.19 15.64
CA PRO A 232 -9.70 6.18 16.72
C PRO A 232 -11.11 6.38 17.27
N GLY A 233 -12.16 6.00 16.53
CA GLY A 233 -13.54 6.08 17.02
C GLY A 233 -13.81 5.17 18.24
N TRP A 234 -12.94 4.19 18.49
CA TRP A 234 -13.06 3.32 19.66
C TRP A 234 -12.32 3.85 20.90
N ASP A 235 -11.64 5.00 20.78
CA ASP A 235 -11.04 5.68 21.95
C ASP A 235 -12.14 6.10 22.92
N GLY A 236 -12.05 5.62 24.17
CA GLY A 236 -13.01 5.95 25.22
C GLY A 236 -14.35 5.21 25.18
N VAL A 237 -14.59 4.35 24.17
CA VAL A 237 -15.80 3.52 24.11
C VAL A 237 -15.62 2.28 25.00
N PRO A 238 -16.52 2.01 25.96
CA PRO A 238 -16.45 0.81 26.79
C PRO A 238 -16.71 -0.44 25.95
N LEU A 239 -15.80 -1.41 26.04
CA LEU A 239 -15.89 -2.66 25.27
C LEU A 239 -16.41 -3.80 26.16
N PRO A 240 -17.38 -4.60 25.69
CA PRO A 240 -17.82 -5.81 26.39
C PRO A 240 -16.70 -6.85 26.52
N ASP A 241 -16.85 -7.77 27.48
CA ASP A 241 -15.94 -8.90 27.65
C ASP A 241 -15.78 -9.72 26.36
N GLY A 242 -14.54 -10.01 25.98
CA GLY A 242 -14.21 -10.77 24.78
C GLY A 242 -14.08 -9.94 23.50
N VAL A 243 -14.38 -8.64 23.53
CA VAL A 243 -14.05 -7.70 22.45
C VAL A 243 -12.66 -7.14 22.69
N GLU A 244 -11.77 -7.26 21.69
CA GLU A 244 -10.40 -6.76 21.78
C GLU A 244 -10.19 -5.60 20.80
N ARG A 245 -9.48 -4.57 21.25
CA ARG A 245 -9.10 -3.43 20.42
C ARG A 245 -7.69 -3.59 19.89
N VAL A 246 -7.50 -3.30 18.60
CA VAL A 246 -6.19 -3.29 17.94
C VAL A 246 -5.85 -1.91 17.41
N GLY A 247 -4.61 -1.48 17.65
CA GLY A 247 -4.15 -0.11 17.34
C GLY A 247 -3.34 0.03 16.04
N THR A 248 -2.83 -1.08 15.49
CA THR A 248 -1.99 -1.07 14.28
C THR A 248 -2.42 -2.16 13.31
N LEU A 249 -2.02 -2.03 12.04
CA LEU A 249 -2.28 -3.04 11.02
C LEU A 249 -1.59 -4.38 11.36
N SER A 250 -0.30 -4.36 11.76
CA SER A 250 0.44 -5.58 12.11
C SER A 250 -0.23 -6.35 13.24
N THR A 251 -0.60 -5.64 14.33
CA THR A 251 -1.29 -6.27 15.47
C THR A 251 -2.66 -6.81 15.06
N ALA A 252 -3.40 -6.09 14.22
CA ALA A 252 -4.68 -6.59 13.70
C ALA A 252 -4.50 -7.91 12.91
N VAL A 253 -3.53 -7.96 12.01
CA VAL A 253 -3.23 -9.17 11.22
C VAL A 253 -2.80 -10.32 12.12
N GLU A 254 -1.85 -10.10 13.02
CA GLU A 254 -1.35 -11.12 13.96
C GLU A 254 -2.46 -11.68 14.85
N THR A 255 -3.28 -10.82 15.46
CA THR A 255 -4.38 -11.25 16.33
C THR A 255 -5.44 -12.03 15.56
N ILE A 256 -5.75 -11.64 14.32
CA ILE A 256 -6.68 -12.38 13.46
C ILE A 256 -6.14 -13.77 13.12
N LEU A 257 -4.88 -13.86 12.69
CA LEU A 257 -4.27 -15.13 12.30
C LEU A 257 -4.15 -16.10 13.48
N ASN A 258 -3.87 -15.62 14.69
CA ASN A 258 -3.83 -16.45 15.90
C ASN A 258 -5.21 -17.00 16.31
N ARG A 259 -6.30 -16.41 15.81
CA ARG A 259 -7.69 -16.81 16.11
C ARG A 259 -8.29 -17.74 15.04
N ILE A 260 -7.56 -18.03 13.96
CA ILE A 260 -7.96 -18.92 12.84
C ILE A 260 -7.17 -20.22 12.93
#